data_AF-A0A268P5G4-F1
#
_entry.id   AF-A0A268P5G4-F1
#
_cell.length_a   1.000
_cell.length_b   1.000
_cell.length_c   1.000
_cell.angle_alpha   90.00
_cell.angle_beta   90.00
_cell.angle_gamma   90.00
#
_symmetry.space_group_name_H-M   'P 1'
#
loop_
_entity.id
_entity.type
_entity.pdbx_description
1 polymer ?
#
loop_
_entity_poly.entity_id
_entity_poly.type
_entity_poly.pdbx_seq_one_letter_code
_entity_poly.pdbx_strand_id
1 'polypeptide(L)'
;MNLTKLFQIQKKLDEAIVKKKGLEGKNLLQERILALQVELGECANEWRGFKFWSNDQEPNDTGYIDCDVCTDQPGKYEMYDEEGGIISADCPKCDGYAEVYVGDRLLEEYVDCLHFFLSIGISIGHTDFEAWEYSDTKDETKQFLAVFGQIDNIRIIFEDKDNVEPDDCVVYEAAFAHFLSLGKMLGFTQDQIEAAYLSKNKINHERQANGY
;
A
#
# COMPACT_ATOMS: atom_id res chain seq x y z
N MET A 1 -13.21 -7.26 10.38
CA MET A 1 -11.95 -6.64 10.83
C MET A 1 -12.20 -5.75 12.06
N ASN A 2 -11.39 -5.88 13.11
CA ASN A 2 -11.52 -5.06 14.33
C ASN A 2 -10.65 -3.79 14.26
N LEU A 3 -11.23 -2.67 13.82
CA LEU A 3 -10.49 -1.41 13.60
C LEU A 3 -9.89 -0.83 14.88
N THR A 4 -10.61 -0.85 16.00
CA THR A 4 -10.09 -0.36 17.29
C THR A 4 -8.78 -1.08 17.66
N LYS A 5 -8.74 -2.40 17.46
CA LYS A 5 -7.52 -3.21 17.67
C LYS A 5 -6.41 -2.82 16.69
N LEU A 6 -6.73 -2.62 15.41
CA LEU A 6 -5.71 -2.26 14.41
C LEU A 6 -5.11 -0.88 14.66
N PHE A 7 -5.90 0.13 15.02
CA PHE A 7 -5.39 1.44 15.41
C PHE A 7 -4.44 1.37 16.61
N GLN A 8 -4.76 0.56 17.62
CA GLN A 8 -3.88 0.38 18.78
C GLN A 8 -2.54 -0.27 18.40
N ILE A 9 -2.56 -1.21 17.45
CA ILE A 9 -1.35 -1.88 16.94
C ILE A 9 -0.54 -0.91 16.09
N GLN A 10 -1.17 -0.19 15.15
CA GLN A 10 -0.51 0.81 14.31
C GLN A 10 0.15 1.90 15.14
N LYS A 11 -0.55 2.41 16.16
CA LYS A 11 -0.02 3.46 17.04
C LYS A 11 1.30 3.05 17.69
N LYS A 12 1.41 1.80 18.16
CA LYS A 12 2.65 1.28 18.75
C LYS A 12 3.78 1.19 17.72
N LEU A 13 3.47 0.78 16.49
CA LEU A 13 4.45 0.75 15.40
C LEU A 13 4.94 2.16 15.06
N ASP A 14 4.02 3.10 14.88
CA ASP A 14 4.33 4.50 14.56
C ASP A 14 5.18 5.16 15.63
N GLU A 15 4.80 5.02 16.91
CA GLU A 15 5.56 5.54 18.05
C GLU A 15 6.98 4.95 18.11
N ALA A 16 7.13 3.66 17.82
CA ALA A 16 8.43 2.99 17.78
C ALA A 16 9.32 3.53 16.65
N ILE A 17 8.76 3.71 15.44
CA ILE A 17 9.47 4.26 14.28
C ILE A 17 9.90 5.71 14.57
N VAL A 18 8.97 6.55 15.03
CA VAL A 18 9.22 7.96 15.34
C VAL A 18 10.35 8.10 16.36
N LYS A 19 10.29 7.32 17.45
CA LYS A 19 11.33 7.31 18.50
C LYS A 19 12.68 6.83 17.98
N LYS A 20 12.70 5.72 17.23
CA LYS A 20 13.95 5.14 16.70
C LYS A 20 14.64 6.08 15.73
N LYS A 21 13.87 6.83 14.93
CA LYS A 21 14.38 7.75 13.90
C LYS A 21 14.59 9.19 14.40
N GLY A 22 14.33 9.48 15.68
CA GLY A 22 14.48 10.84 16.23
C GLY A 22 13.52 11.86 15.59
N LEU A 23 12.30 11.44 15.29
CA LEU A 23 11.28 12.24 14.60
C LEU A 23 10.20 12.78 15.56
N GLU A 24 10.42 12.70 16.87
CA GLU A 24 9.47 13.15 17.88
C GLU A 24 9.09 14.62 17.65
N GLY A 25 7.78 14.91 17.70
CA GLY A 25 7.25 16.25 17.48
C GLY A 25 7.24 16.71 16.02
N LYS A 26 7.77 15.94 15.06
CA LYS A 26 7.64 16.26 13.64
C LYS A 26 6.24 15.93 13.14
N ASN A 27 5.67 16.86 12.37
CA ASN A 27 4.45 16.60 11.61
C ASN A 27 4.82 15.79 10.36
N LEU A 28 4.38 14.53 10.30
CA LEU A 28 4.67 13.61 9.18
C LEU A 28 3.41 13.29 8.35
N LEU A 29 2.36 14.12 8.46
CA LEU A 29 1.07 13.85 7.81
C LEU A 29 1.21 13.84 6.28
N GLN A 30 1.94 14.80 5.70
CA GLN A 30 2.11 14.91 4.26
C GLN A 30 2.92 13.71 3.71
N GLU A 31 3.96 13.29 4.43
CA GLU A 31 4.76 12.11 4.10
C GLU A 31 3.92 10.82 4.16
N ARG A 32 3.02 10.69 5.15
CA ARG A 32 2.10 9.55 5.25
C ARG A 32 1.06 9.53 4.12
N ILE A 33 0.53 10.69 3.74
CA ILE A 33 -0.40 10.82 2.60
C ILE A 33 0.30 10.43 1.30
N LEU A 34 1.51 10.92 1.08
CA LEU A 34 2.29 10.55 -0.11
C LEU A 34 2.61 9.05 -0.12
N ALA A 35 3.04 8.48 1.02
CA ALA A 35 3.28 7.05 1.12
C ALA A 35 2.02 6.25 0.78
N LEU A 36 0.84 6.63 1.30
CA LEU A 36 -0.43 6.00 0.93
C LEU A 36 -0.71 6.05 -0.58
N GLN A 37 -0.43 7.17 -1.25
CA GLN A 37 -0.61 7.25 -2.71
C GLN A 37 0.36 6.34 -3.47
N VAL A 38 1.60 6.20 -2.98
CA VAL A 38 2.60 5.28 -3.56
C VAL A 38 2.12 3.84 -3.42
N GLU A 39 1.78 3.41 -2.21
CA GLU A 39 1.29 2.03 -1.96
C GLU A 39 0.00 1.73 -2.74
N LEU A 40 -0.89 2.72 -2.91
CA LEU A 40 -2.10 2.54 -3.73
C LEU A 40 -1.77 2.37 -5.21
N GLY A 41 -0.70 3.04 -5.68
CA GLY A 41 -0.14 2.84 -7.01
C GLY A 41 0.48 1.45 -7.18
N GLU A 42 1.19 0.95 -6.17
CA GLU A 42 1.74 -0.41 -6.14
C GLU A 42 0.61 -1.45 -6.14
N CYS A 43 -0.42 -1.26 -5.31
CA CYS A 43 -1.65 -2.07 -5.30
C CYS A 43 -2.33 -2.09 -6.69
N ALA A 44 -2.48 -0.94 -7.35
CA ALA A 44 -3.01 -0.88 -8.71
C ALA A 44 -2.11 -1.62 -9.72
N ASN A 45 -0.78 -1.55 -9.54
CA ASN A 45 0.20 -2.22 -10.39
C ASN A 45 0.12 -3.75 -10.27
N GLU A 46 -0.11 -4.28 -9.06
CA GLU A 46 -0.34 -5.70 -8.81
C GLU A 46 -1.74 -6.16 -9.23
N TRP A 47 -2.74 -5.27 -9.24
CA TRP A 47 -4.08 -5.57 -9.77
C TRP A 47 -4.09 -5.69 -11.30
N ARG A 48 -3.26 -4.91 -12.00
CA ARG A 48 -2.97 -5.01 -13.44
C ARG A 48 -4.12 -4.71 -14.40
N GLY A 49 -5.38 -4.61 -13.96
CA GLY A 49 -6.53 -4.39 -14.85
C GLY A 49 -6.50 -3.07 -15.64
N PHE A 50 -5.77 -2.04 -15.18
CA PHE A 50 -5.58 -0.80 -15.94
C PHE A 50 -4.64 -0.95 -17.14
N LYS A 51 -3.85 -2.03 -17.21
CA LYS A 51 -2.83 -2.27 -18.25
C LYS A 51 -3.49 -2.75 -19.55
N PHE A 52 -4.39 -1.97 -20.14
CA PHE A 52 -5.16 -2.32 -21.34
C PHE A 52 -4.32 -2.60 -22.60
N TRP A 53 -3.03 -2.24 -22.57
CA TRP A 53 -2.06 -2.54 -23.62
C TRP A 53 -1.31 -3.87 -23.39
N SER A 54 -1.49 -4.51 -22.24
CA SER A 54 -0.85 -5.78 -21.89
C SER A 54 -1.73 -6.96 -22.32
N ASN A 55 -1.09 -8.04 -22.75
CA ASN A 55 -1.78 -9.32 -22.97
C ASN A 55 -2.07 -10.07 -21.65
N ASP A 56 -1.42 -9.66 -20.56
CA ASP A 56 -1.65 -10.16 -19.21
C ASP A 56 -2.13 -9.01 -18.30
N GLN A 57 -3.40 -9.10 -17.92
CA GLN A 57 -4.09 -8.16 -17.04
C GLN A 57 -4.59 -8.85 -15.76
N GLU A 58 -4.22 -10.11 -15.54
CA GLU A 58 -4.65 -10.86 -14.36
C GLU A 58 -3.93 -10.32 -13.12
N PRO A 59 -4.61 -10.24 -11.96
CA PRO A 59 -3.97 -9.84 -10.70
C PRO A 59 -2.78 -10.72 -10.31
N ASN A 60 -1.78 -10.14 -9.69
CA ASN A 60 -0.66 -10.88 -9.11
C ASN A 60 -1.00 -11.40 -7.70
N ASP A 61 -1.86 -12.41 -7.64
CA ASP A 61 -2.35 -13.05 -6.41
C ASP A 61 -1.55 -14.32 -6.03
N THR A 62 -0.58 -14.70 -6.85
CA THR A 62 0.25 -15.91 -6.65
C THR A 62 1.67 -15.61 -6.17
N GLY A 63 2.07 -14.33 -6.14
CA GLY A 63 3.42 -13.89 -5.78
C GLY A 63 4.45 -14.19 -6.86
N TYR A 64 4.01 -14.64 -8.02
CA TYR A 64 4.90 -14.88 -9.13
C TYR A 64 5.37 -13.53 -9.69
N ILE A 65 6.65 -13.21 -9.51
CA ILE A 65 7.26 -12.19 -10.36
C ILE A 65 7.38 -12.83 -11.74
N ASP A 66 6.40 -12.61 -12.60
CA ASP A 66 6.50 -12.95 -14.02
C ASP A 66 7.51 -11.97 -14.67
N CYS A 67 8.81 -12.14 -14.38
CA CYS A 67 9.90 -11.50 -15.13
C CYS A 67 10.04 -12.29 -16.44
N ASP A 68 9.21 -11.92 -17.42
CA ASP A 68 9.36 -12.26 -18.86
C ASP A 68 10.78 -11.99 -19.39
N VAL A 69 11.52 -11.11 -18.71
CA VAL A 69 12.90 -10.74 -19.00
C VAL A 69 13.94 -11.77 -18.50
N CYS A 70 13.64 -12.60 -17.49
CA CYS A 70 14.61 -13.53 -16.88
C CYS A 70 14.12 -14.99 -16.84
N THR A 71 13.31 -15.37 -17.83
CA THR A 71 12.65 -16.68 -17.89
C THR A 71 13.62 -17.86 -17.92
N ASP A 72 14.76 -17.71 -18.61
CA ASP A 72 15.79 -18.75 -18.70
C ASP A 72 16.78 -18.74 -17.52
N GLN A 73 16.92 -17.60 -16.83
CA GLN A 73 17.81 -17.43 -15.65
C GLN A 73 17.13 -16.49 -14.62
N PRO A 74 16.31 -17.02 -13.70
CA PRO A 74 15.59 -16.21 -12.72
C PRO A 74 16.49 -15.23 -11.96
N GLY A 75 16.08 -13.97 -11.89
CA GLY A 75 16.87 -12.90 -11.27
C GLY A 75 17.95 -12.31 -12.16
N LYS A 76 18.27 -12.89 -13.32
CA LYS A 76 19.39 -12.46 -14.17
C LYS A 76 18.94 -12.09 -15.58
N TYR A 77 19.61 -11.09 -16.15
CA TYR A 77 19.42 -10.66 -17.52
C TYR A 77 20.76 -10.61 -18.23
N GLU A 78 20.86 -11.31 -19.36
CA GLU A 78 22.05 -11.32 -20.19
C GLU A 78 22.01 -10.11 -21.16
N MET A 79 23.12 -9.37 -21.21
CA MET A 79 23.33 -8.27 -22.14
C MET A 79 24.60 -8.52 -22.95
N TYR A 80 24.76 -7.80 -24.06
CA TYR A 80 26.03 -7.75 -24.79
C TYR A 80 26.81 -6.51 -24.36
N ASP A 81 28.10 -6.67 -24.08
CA ASP A 81 29.02 -5.54 -23.90
C ASP A 81 29.40 -4.89 -25.25
N GLU A 82 30.17 -3.80 -25.21
CA GLU A 82 30.59 -3.06 -26.41
C GLU A 82 31.49 -3.88 -27.35
N GLU A 83 32.08 -4.98 -26.87
CA GLU A 83 32.95 -5.89 -27.61
C GLU A 83 32.21 -7.15 -28.10
N GLY A 84 30.92 -7.27 -27.78
CA GLY A 84 30.05 -8.40 -28.14
C GLY A 84 30.12 -9.60 -27.19
N GLY A 85 30.74 -9.45 -26.02
CA GLY A 85 30.74 -10.44 -24.94
C GLY A 85 29.40 -10.48 -24.20
N ILE A 86 28.99 -11.66 -23.72
CA ILE A 86 27.79 -11.82 -22.90
C ILE A 86 28.13 -11.45 -21.45
N ILE A 87 27.43 -10.47 -20.90
CA ILE A 87 27.50 -10.07 -19.50
C ILE A 87 26.17 -10.38 -18.79
N SER A 88 26.24 -11.00 -17.62
CA SER A 88 25.07 -11.28 -16.78
C SER A 88 24.90 -10.14 -15.77
N ALA A 89 23.75 -9.46 -15.81
CA ALA A 89 23.35 -8.43 -14.87
C ALA A 89 22.11 -8.87 -14.09
N ASP A 90 21.75 -8.13 -13.05
CA ASP A 90 20.48 -8.34 -12.35
C ASP A 90 19.29 -8.02 -13.30
N CYS A 91 18.23 -8.86 -13.29
CA CYS A 91 17.05 -8.64 -14.17
C CYS A 91 16.53 -7.23 -13.87
N PRO A 92 16.48 -6.31 -14.85
CA PRO A 92 16.06 -4.93 -14.60
C PRO A 92 14.58 -4.84 -14.16
N LYS A 93 13.80 -5.91 -14.33
CA LYS A 93 12.40 -6.01 -13.93
C LYS A 93 12.20 -6.64 -12.55
N CYS A 94 13.09 -7.54 -12.10
CA CYS A 94 13.00 -8.18 -10.79
C CYS A 94 14.22 -7.92 -9.90
N ASP A 95 15.07 -6.96 -10.26
CA ASP A 95 16.23 -6.45 -9.54
C ASP A 95 17.12 -7.53 -8.90
N GLY A 96 17.42 -8.59 -9.65
CA GLY A 96 18.32 -9.64 -9.16
C GLY A 96 17.63 -10.76 -8.37
N TYR A 97 16.35 -10.62 -8.03
CA TYR A 97 15.64 -11.60 -7.20
C TYR A 97 15.33 -12.88 -7.98
N ALA A 98 15.97 -13.97 -7.57
CA ALA A 98 15.85 -15.31 -8.18
C ALA A 98 14.75 -16.18 -7.54
N GLU A 99 14.20 -15.78 -6.39
CA GLU A 99 13.20 -16.56 -5.67
C GLU A 99 11.78 -16.06 -5.94
N VAL A 100 10.90 -17.01 -6.27
CA VAL A 100 9.46 -16.83 -6.39
C VAL A 100 8.94 -16.35 -5.04
N TYR A 101 8.34 -15.16 -5.02
CA TYR A 101 7.61 -14.72 -3.85
C TYR A 101 6.36 -15.61 -3.71
N VAL A 102 6.14 -16.20 -2.53
CA VAL A 102 4.96 -17.04 -2.27
C VAL A 102 4.05 -16.27 -1.33
N GLY A 103 3.16 -15.47 -1.92
CA GLY A 103 2.21 -14.64 -1.20
C GLY A 103 1.37 -13.80 -2.16
N ASP A 104 0.20 -13.40 -1.70
CA ASP A 104 -0.72 -12.57 -2.49
C ASP A 104 -0.20 -11.11 -2.48
N ARG A 105 0.56 -10.75 -3.52
CA ARG A 105 1.18 -9.43 -3.64
C ARG A 105 0.13 -8.33 -3.66
N LEU A 106 -0.98 -8.56 -4.36
CA LEU A 106 -2.07 -7.59 -4.37
C LEU A 106 -2.63 -7.33 -2.97
N LEU A 107 -2.85 -8.39 -2.17
CA LEU A 107 -3.34 -8.26 -0.80
C LEU A 107 -2.32 -7.54 0.10
N GLU A 108 -1.02 -7.76 -0.13
CA GLU A 108 0.03 -7.10 0.63
C GLU A 108 0.09 -5.60 0.37
N GLU A 109 0.11 -5.18 -0.89
CA GLU A 109 0.11 -3.75 -1.23
C GLU A 109 -1.21 -3.08 -0.79
N TYR A 110 -2.33 -3.82 -0.85
CA TYR A 110 -3.58 -3.36 -0.25
C TYR A 110 -3.46 -3.15 1.26
N VAL A 111 -2.80 -4.05 1.98
CA VAL A 111 -2.58 -3.94 3.41
C VAL A 111 -1.56 -2.86 3.79
N ASP A 112 -0.58 -2.58 2.93
CA ASP A 112 0.32 -1.44 3.10
C ASP A 112 -0.43 -0.11 3.00
N CYS A 113 -1.42 -0.02 2.10
CA CYS A 113 -2.36 1.11 2.11
C CYS A 113 -3.11 1.21 3.45
N LEU A 114 -3.61 0.10 3.99
CA LEU A 114 -4.32 0.09 5.28
C LEU A 114 -3.41 0.58 6.43
N HIS A 115 -2.13 0.19 6.45
CA HIS A 115 -1.16 0.72 7.42
C HIS A 115 -1.12 2.25 7.39
N PHE A 116 -1.01 2.86 6.20
CA PHE A 116 -0.95 4.31 6.09
C PHE A 116 -2.28 5.00 6.36
N PHE A 117 -3.41 4.43 5.97
CA PHE A 117 -4.72 4.96 6.39
C PHE A 117 -4.82 5.04 7.91
N LEU A 118 -4.49 3.96 8.63
CA LEU A 118 -4.52 3.95 10.09
C LEU A 118 -3.54 4.97 10.69
N SER A 119 -2.33 5.10 10.14
CA SER A 119 -1.35 6.12 10.57
C SER A 119 -1.84 7.55 10.33
N ILE A 120 -2.57 7.81 9.24
CA ILE A 120 -3.19 9.11 8.96
C ILE A 120 -4.29 9.38 9.99
N GLY A 121 -5.20 8.43 10.23
CA GLY A 121 -6.25 8.54 11.26
C GLY A 121 -5.68 8.86 12.64
N ILE A 122 -4.59 8.20 13.04
CA ILE A 122 -3.86 8.51 14.28
C ILE A 122 -3.31 9.94 14.27
N SER A 123 -2.75 10.39 13.14
CA SER A 123 -2.12 11.71 13.00
C SER A 123 -3.12 12.86 13.14
N ILE A 124 -4.35 12.66 12.66
CA ILE A 124 -5.44 13.64 12.73
C ILE A 124 -6.31 13.45 13.99
N GLY A 125 -6.01 12.45 14.84
CA GLY A 125 -6.78 12.16 16.05
C GLY A 125 -8.12 11.48 15.80
N HIS A 126 -8.38 10.98 14.61
CA HIS A 126 -9.63 10.34 14.20
C HIS A 126 -9.44 8.81 14.14
N THR A 127 -9.69 8.16 15.29
CA THR A 127 -9.49 6.70 15.47
C THR A 127 -10.72 5.96 16.00
N ASP A 128 -11.80 6.71 16.25
CA ASP A 128 -13.05 6.21 16.81
C ASP A 128 -14.20 6.59 15.87
N PHE A 129 -14.45 5.71 14.89
CA PHE A 129 -15.51 5.85 13.91
C PHE A 129 -15.99 4.47 13.44
N GLU A 130 -17.21 4.41 12.92
CA GLU A 130 -17.75 3.20 12.31
C GLU A 130 -17.42 3.20 10.82
N ALA A 131 -16.55 2.28 10.39
CA ALA A 131 -16.23 2.16 8.98
C ALA A 131 -17.37 1.51 8.19
N TRP A 132 -17.56 1.98 6.97
CA TRP A 132 -18.58 1.53 6.03
C TRP A 132 -17.97 1.40 4.63
N GLU A 133 -18.67 0.74 3.70
CA GLU A 133 -18.21 0.55 2.32
C GLU A 133 -18.98 1.48 1.38
N TYR A 134 -18.30 2.11 0.43
CA TYR A 134 -18.94 2.96 -0.57
C TYR A 134 -18.30 2.89 -1.95
N SER A 135 -19.15 2.82 -2.97
CA SER A 135 -18.75 2.95 -4.36
C SER A 135 -19.91 3.44 -5.22
N ASP A 136 -19.61 4.37 -6.12
CA ASP A 136 -20.52 4.85 -7.17
C ASP A 136 -20.37 4.06 -8.48
N THR A 137 -19.56 3.00 -8.47
CA THR A 137 -19.17 2.25 -9.67
C THR A 137 -19.07 0.76 -9.39
N LYS A 138 -19.00 -0.03 -10.45
CA LYS A 138 -18.64 -1.45 -10.38
C LYS A 138 -17.33 -1.75 -11.12
N ASP A 139 -16.65 -0.69 -11.54
CA ASP A 139 -15.41 -0.72 -12.31
C ASP A 139 -14.25 -0.40 -11.37
N GLU A 140 -13.33 -1.35 -11.24
CA GLU A 140 -12.17 -1.30 -10.35
C GLU A 140 -11.26 -0.11 -10.70
N THR A 141 -11.05 0.19 -11.99
CA THR A 141 -10.24 1.35 -12.42
C THR A 141 -10.85 2.63 -11.87
N LYS A 142 -12.17 2.82 -12.02
CA LYS A 142 -12.88 3.97 -11.48
C LYS A 142 -12.84 4.00 -9.96
N GLN A 143 -12.87 2.85 -9.29
CA GLN A 143 -12.76 2.79 -7.83
C GLN A 143 -11.36 3.19 -7.37
N PHE A 144 -10.28 2.72 -8.01
CA PHE A 144 -8.92 3.18 -7.73
C PHE A 144 -8.80 4.71 -7.86
N LEU A 145 -9.30 5.27 -8.97
CA LEU A 145 -9.31 6.72 -9.21
C LEU A 145 -10.11 7.47 -8.14
N ALA A 146 -11.24 6.92 -7.68
CA ALA A 146 -12.01 7.51 -6.59
C ALA A 146 -11.21 7.53 -5.29
N VAL A 147 -10.53 6.44 -4.93
CA VAL A 147 -9.68 6.40 -3.73
C VAL A 147 -8.54 7.42 -3.84
N PHE A 148 -7.85 7.51 -4.98
CA PHE A 148 -6.82 8.54 -5.21
C PHE A 148 -7.34 9.96 -4.99
N GLY A 149 -8.51 10.28 -5.55
CA GLY A 149 -9.14 11.59 -5.37
C GLY A 149 -9.51 11.88 -3.91
N GLN A 150 -10.03 10.89 -3.18
CA GLN A 150 -10.36 11.08 -1.77
C GLN A 150 -9.13 11.24 -0.88
N ILE A 151 -8.01 10.58 -1.20
CA ILE A 151 -6.74 10.80 -0.50
C ILE A 151 -6.25 12.24 -0.70
N ASP A 152 -6.39 12.81 -1.89
CA ASP A 152 -6.05 14.22 -2.12
C ASP A 152 -6.99 15.17 -1.36
N ASN A 153 -8.27 14.81 -1.18
CA ASN A 153 -9.17 15.59 -0.32
C ASN A 153 -8.68 15.63 1.14
N ILE A 154 -8.16 14.52 1.69
CA ILE A 154 -7.52 14.53 3.02
C ILE A 154 -6.35 15.53 3.02
N ARG A 155 -5.50 15.52 1.99
CA ARG A 155 -4.37 16.44 1.87
C ARG A 155 -4.82 17.88 1.93
N ILE A 156 -5.83 18.24 1.13
CA ILE A 156 -6.34 19.62 1.00
C ILE A 156 -6.91 20.11 2.34
N ILE A 157 -7.75 19.30 2.98
CA ILE A 157 -8.45 19.71 4.20
C ILE A 157 -7.50 19.81 5.40
N PHE A 158 -6.56 18.87 5.54
CA PHE A 158 -5.63 18.85 6.65
C PHE A 158 -4.29 19.57 6.36
N GLU A 159 -4.20 20.34 5.27
CA GLU A 159 -3.03 21.16 4.94
C GLU A 159 -2.84 22.30 5.96
N ASP A 160 -3.93 22.96 6.34
CA ASP A 160 -3.94 24.07 7.30
C ASP A 160 -4.59 23.65 8.63
N LYS A 161 -3.74 23.25 9.58
CA LYS A 161 -4.18 22.74 10.89
C LYS A 161 -4.92 23.76 11.73
N ASP A 162 -4.77 25.05 11.47
CA ASP A 162 -5.44 26.10 12.24
C ASP A 162 -6.91 26.27 11.82
N ASN A 163 -7.31 25.65 10.70
CA ASN A 163 -8.64 25.76 10.10
C ASN A 163 -9.39 24.43 9.98
N VAL A 164 -8.92 23.37 10.64
CA VAL A 164 -9.60 22.05 10.65
C VAL A 164 -10.71 22.03 11.70
N GLU A 165 -11.93 21.82 11.26
CA GLU A 165 -13.10 21.60 12.11
C GLU A 165 -13.31 20.09 12.40
N PRO A 166 -13.98 19.70 13.49
CA PRO A 166 -14.25 18.29 13.77
C PRO A 166 -14.96 17.55 12.62
N ASP A 167 -15.87 18.24 11.93
CA ASP A 167 -16.66 17.69 10.81
C ASP A 167 -15.79 17.38 9.58
N ASP A 168 -14.59 17.96 9.47
CA ASP A 168 -13.65 17.69 8.39
C ASP A 168 -13.15 16.23 8.39
N CYS A 169 -13.27 15.50 9.50
CA CYS A 169 -12.94 14.08 9.55
C CYS A 169 -13.80 13.23 8.59
N VAL A 170 -14.96 13.74 8.15
CA VAL A 170 -15.80 13.07 7.15
C VAL A 170 -15.06 12.78 5.84
N VAL A 171 -14.07 13.61 5.47
CA VAL A 171 -13.27 13.35 4.25
C VAL A 171 -12.36 12.15 4.42
N TYR A 172 -11.86 11.90 5.63
CA TYR A 172 -11.08 10.70 5.94
C TYR A 172 -11.99 9.46 5.93
N GLU A 173 -13.17 9.55 6.56
CA GLU A 173 -14.15 8.44 6.56
C GLU A 173 -14.59 8.08 5.14
N ALA A 174 -14.85 9.08 4.28
CA ALA A 174 -15.19 8.87 2.88
C ALA A 174 -14.05 8.17 2.12
N ALA A 175 -12.81 8.63 2.29
CA ALA A 175 -11.64 7.98 1.68
C ALA A 175 -11.50 6.52 2.14
N PHE A 176 -11.65 6.28 3.43
CA PHE A 176 -11.60 4.95 4.02
C PHE A 176 -12.74 4.06 3.47
N ALA A 177 -13.94 4.59 3.29
CA ALA A 177 -15.09 3.86 2.77
C ALA A 177 -14.91 3.44 1.30
N HIS A 178 -14.36 4.33 0.47
CA HIS A 178 -13.96 3.99 -0.89
C HIS A 178 -12.85 2.93 -0.91
N PHE A 179 -11.87 3.02 -0.01
CA PHE A 179 -10.79 2.05 0.09
C PHE A 179 -11.27 0.66 0.55
N LEU A 180 -12.21 0.57 1.48
CA LEU A 180 -12.83 -0.70 1.87
C LEU A 180 -13.63 -1.32 0.72
N SER A 181 -14.40 -0.49 -0.01
CA SER A 181 -15.11 -0.98 -1.19
C SER A 181 -14.16 -1.48 -2.28
N LEU A 182 -12.99 -0.84 -2.44
CA LEU A 182 -11.95 -1.32 -3.36
C LEU A 182 -11.48 -2.72 -2.96
N GLY A 183 -11.13 -2.96 -1.68
CA GLY A 183 -10.69 -4.28 -1.22
C GLY A 183 -11.70 -5.38 -1.49
N LYS A 184 -12.99 -5.08 -1.33
CA LYS A 184 -14.08 -6.00 -1.68
C LYS A 184 -14.17 -6.27 -3.18
N MET A 185 -13.98 -5.25 -4.02
CA MET A 185 -13.96 -5.41 -5.49
C MET A 185 -12.76 -6.26 -5.94
N LEU A 186 -11.63 -6.15 -5.24
CA LEU A 186 -10.45 -7.01 -5.46
C LEU A 186 -10.63 -8.44 -4.92
N GLY A 187 -11.78 -8.76 -4.33
CA GLY A 187 -12.11 -10.12 -3.86
C GLY A 187 -11.65 -10.44 -2.44
N PHE A 188 -11.18 -9.44 -1.68
CA PHE A 188 -10.69 -9.67 -0.32
C PHE A 188 -11.79 -9.74 0.72
N THR A 189 -11.67 -10.73 1.60
CA THR A 189 -12.49 -10.80 2.81
C THR A 189 -11.87 -9.98 3.93
N GLN A 190 -12.71 -9.53 4.87
CA GLN A 190 -12.21 -8.80 6.04
C GLN A 190 -11.24 -9.62 6.91
N ASP A 191 -11.39 -10.95 6.92
CA ASP A 191 -10.51 -11.85 7.67
C ASP A 191 -9.13 -11.98 7.00
N GLN A 192 -9.08 -12.03 5.66
CA GLN A 192 -7.82 -11.98 4.91
C GLN A 192 -7.08 -10.67 5.15
N ILE A 193 -7.80 -9.54 5.08
CA ILE A 193 -7.22 -8.20 5.32
C ILE A 193 -6.66 -8.11 6.75
N GLU A 194 -7.42 -8.53 7.77
CA GLU A 194 -6.94 -8.50 9.16
C GLU A 194 -5.73 -9.41 9.36
N ALA A 195 -5.74 -10.62 8.81
CA ALA A 195 -4.62 -11.57 8.94
C ALA A 195 -3.35 -11.05 8.26
N ALA A 196 -3.46 -10.54 7.04
CA ALA A 196 -2.34 -9.97 6.29
C ALA A 196 -1.79 -8.72 6.97
N TYR A 197 -2.64 -7.83 7.49
CA TYR A 197 -2.23 -6.69 8.31
C TYR A 197 -1.42 -7.09 9.53
N LEU A 198 -1.89 -8.08 10.30
CA LEU A 198 -1.18 -8.54 11.50
C LEU A 198 0.18 -9.17 11.14
N SER A 199 0.23 -9.91 10.03
CA SER A 199 1.47 -10.49 9.51
C SER A 199 2.48 -9.39 9.10
N LYS A 200 2.04 -8.42 8.30
CA LYS A 200 2.87 -7.30 7.83
C LYS A 200 3.33 -6.43 8.99
N ASN A 201 2.46 -6.11 9.95
CA ASN A 201 2.80 -5.37 11.15
C ASN A 201 3.94 -6.03 11.94
N LYS A 202 3.87 -7.36 12.11
CA LYS A 202 4.92 -8.14 12.79
C LYS A 202 6.26 -8.03 12.04
N ILE A 203 6.25 -8.22 10.72
CA ILE A 203 7.46 -8.07 9.88
C ILE A 203 8.03 -6.66 9.99
N ASN A 204 7.19 -5.63 9.98
CA ASN A 204 7.63 -4.24 10.13
C ASN A 204 8.26 -3.97 11.49
N HIS A 205 7.73 -4.54 12.59
CA HIS A 205 8.39 -4.50 13.89
C HIS A 205 9.77 -5.19 13.89
N GLU A 206 9.91 -6.33 13.22
CA GLU A 206 11.19 -7.04 13.06
C GLU A 206 12.20 -6.24 12.24
N ARG A 207 11.77 -5.61 11.13
CA ARG A 207 12.60 -4.68 10.32
C ARG A 207 13.10 -3.51 11.15
N GLN A 208 12.24 -2.94 11.99
CA GLN A 208 12.63 -1.86 12.91
C GLN A 208 13.59 -2.36 14.01
N ALA A 209 13.52 -3.60 14.46
CA ALA A 209 14.50 -4.15 15.40
C ALA A 209 15.89 -4.31 14.75
N ASN A 210 15.95 -4.64 13.45
CA ASN A 210 17.17 -5.00 12.72
C ASN A 210 17.86 -3.83 11.98
N GLY A 211 17.50 -2.58 12.28
CA GLY A 211 18.25 -1.42 11.79
C GLY A 211 17.78 -0.79 10.49
N TYR A 212 16.62 -1.17 9.95
CA TYR A 212 15.96 -0.44 8.86
C TYR A 212 15.62 1.00 9.26
#